data_AF-A0A0F9TSB9-F1
#
_entry.id   AF-A0A0F9TSB9-F1
#
_cell.length_a   1.000
_cell.length_b   1.000
_cell.length_c   1.000
_cell.angle_alpha   90.00
_cell.angle_beta   90.00
_cell.angle_gamma   90.00
#
_symmetry.space_group_name_H-M   'P 1'
#
loop_
_entity.id
_entity.type
_entity.pdbx_description
1 polymer ?
#
loop_
_entity_poly.entity_id
_entity_poly.type
_entity_poly.pdbx_seq_one_letter_code
_entity_poly.pdbx_strand_id
1 'polypeptide(L)'
;MDEDRKKKVDSLREACGTLPSKPVGQETKVFFGCEKLEVEMIDEPKNPYKAIFAMATATWGNDLYQNKWPRMNPINRYRVVLSTLQGKALPMGLEGPKYTFRVTGLPRHCFDQMARTRVGAAFGSIGSRDNCKLDTSFILYSQYRNMDDDFLDAIMHHFEIIKDLYFQVVNEEKESWQIARSFLPMCYHHPFHFNQNLLSLIMQSKRRLCFAEEEFICGLHWYIKNMFVVRGMRLIADFMRPACDSAKRCLNSKGDGSELFGQLFAGCRRWIRKGDENRDYCEFNKSCSDIDSLEDQLGFEIPEPNYYINYQPDEGSYRLLGSRDKYYFEED
;
A
#
# COMPACT_ATOMS: atom_id res chain seq x y z
N MET A 1 25.85 1.57 -34.38
CA MET A 1 25.43 0.44 -33.53
C MET A 1 25.38 -0.78 -34.44
N ASP A 2 26.00 -1.89 -34.05
CA ASP A 2 25.92 -3.15 -34.82
C ASP A 2 24.45 -3.54 -35.06
N GLU A 3 24.11 -3.98 -36.27
CA GLU A 3 22.73 -4.35 -36.65
C GLU A 3 22.18 -5.47 -35.77
N ASP A 4 23.03 -6.41 -35.36
CA ASP A 4 22.65 -7.49 -34.46
C ASP A 4 22.29 -6.95 -33.06
N ARG A 5 23.07 -5.98 -32.57
CA ARG A 5 22.77 -5.29 -31.31
C ARG A 5 21.46 -4.51 -31.38
N LYS A 6 21.19 -3.83 -32.50
CA LYS A 6 19.92 -3.10 -32.70
C LYS A 6 18.73 -4.04 -32.64
N LYS A 7 18.76 -5.17 -33.37
CA LYS A 7 17.68 -6.18 -33.36
C LYS A 7 17.42 -6.73 -31.96
N LYS A 8 18.48 -7.01 -31.20
CA LYS A 8 18.36 -7.47 -29.80
C LYS A 8 17.70 -6.41 -28.90
N VAL A 9 18.10 -5.15 -29.05
CA VAL A 9 17.50 -4.03 -28.30
C VAL A 9 16.03 -3.84 -28.65
N ASP A 10 15.70 -3.81 -29.95
CA ASP A 10 14.33 -3.58 -30.41
C ASP A 10 13.42 -4.76 -30.03
N SER A 11 13.90 -6.00 -30.12
CA SER A 11 13.17 -7.20 -29.67
C SER A 11 12.86 -7.16 -28.17
N LEU A 12 13.82 -6.77 -27.32
CA LEU A 12 13.58 -6.61 -25.89
C LEU A 12 12.60 -5.47 -25.62
N ARG A 13 12.74 -4.33 -26.30
CA ARG A 13 11.84 -3.19 -26.15
C ARG A 13 10.40 -3.53 -26.56
N GLU A 14 10.24 -4.28 -27.63
CA GLU A 14 8.93 -4.75 -28.09
C GLU A 14 8.30 -5.69 -27.06
N ALA A 15 9.05 -6.67 -26.55
CA ALA A 15 8.59 -7.57 -25.49
C ALA A 15 8.21 -6.83 -24.21
N CYS A 16 8.93 -5.75 -23.87
CA CYS A 16 8.65 -4.90 -22.72
C CYS A 16 7.64 -3.76 -23.01
N GLY A 17 7.13 -3.62 -24.23
CA GLY A 17 6.19 -2.56 -24.60
C GLY A 17 6.78 -1.13 -24.62
N THR A 18 8.10 -0.98 -24.72
CA THR A 18 8.84 0.30 -24.66
C THR A 18 9.37 0.77 -26.02
N LEU A 19 9.00 0.08 -27.11
CA LEU A 19 9.50 0.40 -28.45
C LEU A 19 8.92 1.76 -28.92
N PRO A 20 9.76 2.80 -29.16
CA PRO A 20 9.25 4.14 -29.45
C PRO A 20 8.45 4.27 -30.75
N SER A 21 8.69 3.38 -31.72
CA SER A 21 8.00 3.37 -33.00
C SER A 21 6.61 2.73 -32.95
N LYS A 22 6.22 2.10 -31.84
CA LYS A 22 4.92 1.45 -31.72
C LYS A 22 3.86 2.50 -31.43
N PRO A 23 2.79 2.62 -32.27
CA PRO A 23 1.71 3.56 -32.00
C PRO A 23 0.99 3.15 -30.72
N VAL A 24 0.61 4.16 -29.94
CA VAL A 24 -0.15 4.01 -28.69
C VAL A 24 -1.45 4.78 -28.89
N GLY A 25 -2.58 4.22 -28.46
CA GLY A 25 -3.88 4.88 -28.57
C GLY A 25 -3.95 6.13 -27.69
N GLN A 26 -4.83 7.08 -28.06
CA GLN A 26 -5.06 8.33 -27.32
C GLN A 26 -6.40 8.30 -26.57
N GLU A 27 -6.78 7.15 -26.02
CA GLU A 27 -8.08 7.00 -25.36
C GLU A 27 -8.06 7.70 -23.98
N THR A 28 -8.92 8.69 -23.77
CA THR A 28 -9.07 9.37 -22.46
C THR A 28 -10.08 8.63 -21.61
N LYS A 29 -9.61 8.05 -20.50
CA LYS A 29 -10.47 7.43 -19.47
C LYS A 29 -10.27 8.14 -18.15
N VAL A 30 -11.38 8.32 -17.43
CA VAL A 30 -11.39 8.84 -16.05
C VAL A 30 -11.99 7.79 -15.14
N PHE A 31 -11.33 7.58 -14.00
CA PHE A 31 -11.80 6.74 -12.92
C PHE A 31 -11.84 7.55 -11.63
N PHE A 32 -12.61 7.06 -10.64
CA PHE A 32 -12.80 7.74 -9.37
C PHE A 32 -12.32 6.86 -8.22
N GLY A 33 -11.67 7.48 -7.24
CA GLY A 33 -11.17 6.83 -6.03
C GLY A 33 -10.38 5.56 -6.30
N CYS A 34 -10.62 4.53 -5.49
CA CYS A 34 -9.99 3.23 -5.53
C CYS A 34 -10.75 2.20 -6.38
N GLU A 35 -11.73 2.59 -7.19
CA GLU A 35 -12.59 1.64 -7.95
C GLU A 35 -11.84 0.75 -8.94
N LYS A 36 -10.66 1.20 -9.39
CA LYS A 36 -9.77 0.44 -10.29
C LYS A 36 -8.50 -0.04 -9.58
N LEU A 37 -8.41 0.12 -8.26
CA LEU A 37 -7.27 -0.36 -7.49
C LEU A 37 -7.17 -1.87 -7.61
N GLU A 38 -6.03 -2.34 -8.12
CA GLU A 38 -5.67 -3.74 -8.06
C GLU A 38 -4.31 -3.87 -7.38
N VAL A 39 -4.21 -4.82 -6.46
CA VAL A 39 -2.96 -5.17 -5.80
C VAL A 39 -2.75 -6.66 -5.96
N GLU A 40 -1.58 -7.02 -6.50
CA GLU A 40 -1.13 -8.41 -6.59
C GLU A 40 0.10 -8.59 -5.70
N MET A 41 0.09 -9.63 -4.86
CA MET A 41 1.27 -10.05 -4.10
C MET A 41 2.05 -11.04 -4.97
N ILE A 42 3.08 -10.50 -5.63
CA ILE A 42 3.93 -11.18 -6.61
C ILE A 42 4.86 -12.20 -5.94
N ASP A 43 5.38 -11.85 -4.76
CA ASP A 43 6.31 -12.69 -4.02
C ASP A 43 6.06 -12.56 -2.51
N GLU A 44 6.17 -13.69 -1.81
CA GLU A 44 5.97 -13.79 -0.36
C GLU A 44 6.92 -14.86 0.22
N PRO A 45 7.33 -14.75 1.50
CA PRO A 45 8.21 -15.73 2.10
C PRO A 45 7.45 -17.06 2.27
N LYS A 46 8.12 -18.18 1.94
CA LYS A 46 7.53 -19.52 2.09
C LYS A 46 6.93 -19.75 3.48
N ASN A 47 7.67 -19.37 4.53
CA ASN A 47 7.24 -19.42 5.92
C ASN A 47 7.74 -18.16 6.66
N PRO A 48 6.90 -17.11 6.81
CA PRO A 48 7.31 -15.86 7.46
C PRO A 48 7.69 -16.06 8.93
N TYR A 49 7.01 -16.97 9.63
CA TYR A 49 7.20 -17.21 11.06
C TYR A 49 8.54 -17.88 11.38
N LYS A 50 8.99 -18.79 10.51
CA LYS A 50 10.32 -19.39 10.61
C LYS A 50 11.43 -18.34 10.47
N ALA A 51 11.26 -17.38 9.56
CA ALA A 51 12.22 -16.28 9.39
C ALA A 51 12.28 -15.38 10.64
N ILE A 52 11.10 -14.99 11.18
CA ILE A 52 11.01 -14.20 12.42
C ILE A 52 11.66 -14.94 13.58
N PHE A 53 11.33 -16.22 13.76
CA PHE A 53 11.87 -17.04 14.84
C PHE A 53 13.39 -17.19 14.76
N ALA A 54 13.93 -17.48 13.57
CA ALA A 54 15.36 -17.65 13.37
C ALA A 54 16.12 -16.38 13.77
N MET A 55 15.63 -15.21 13.35
CA MET A 55 16.24 -13.92 13.69
C MET A 55 16.07 -13.56 15.17
N ALA A 56 14.88 -13.75 15.74
CA ALA A 56 14.60 -13.42 17.13
C ALA A 56 15.42 -14.28 18.11
N THR A 57 15.69 -15.54 17.76
CA THR A 57 16.45 -16.48 18.58
C THR A 57 17.94 -16.57 18.21
N ALA A 58 18.41 -15.77 17.26
CA ALA A 58 19.80 -15.75 16.81
C ALA A 58 20.75 -15.41 17.96
N THR A 59 20.34 -14.55 18.87
CA THR A 59 21.17 -14.13 20.03
C THR A 59 21.13 -15.11 21.20
N TRP A 60 20.38 -16.21 21.09
CA TRP A 60 20.21 -17.20 22.16
C TRP A 60 20.99 -18.48 21.86
N GLY A 61 21.49 -19.15 22.90
CA GLY A 61 22.12 -20.48 22.76
C GLY A 61 23.60 -20.49 23.14
N ASN A 62 24.34 -21.42 22.54
CA ASN A 62 25.77 -21.66 22.78
C ASN A 62 26.55 -21.69 21.45
N ASP A 63 27.86 -21.90 21.53
CA ASP A 63 28.78 -21.86 20.38
C ASP A 63 28.44 -22.82 19.24
N LEU A 64 27.64 -23.86 19.49
CA LEU A 64 27.21 -24.80 18.44
C LEU A 64 26.27 -24.16 17.43
N TYR A 65 25.62 -23.03 17.79
CA TYR A 65 24.77 -22.20 16.93
C TYR A 65 23.79 -22.96 16.01
N GLN A 66 23.23 -24.05 16.53
CA GLN A 66 22.37 -24.95 15.75
C GLN A 66 20.99 -24.32 15.46
N ASN A 67 20.37 -24.71 14.34
CA ASN A 67 18.99 -24.33 14.02
C ASN A 67 18.02 -24.78 15.13
N LYS A 68 17.29 -23.83 15.71
CA LYS A 68 16.39 -24.07 16.85
C LYS A 68 14.97 -24.43 16.44
N TRP A 69 14.57 -24.10 15.21
CA TRP A 69 13.21 -24.33 14.71
C TRP A 69 12.75 -25.80 14.79
N PRO A 70 13.45 -26.79 14.19
CA PRO A 70 13.00 -28.19 14.20
C PRO A 70 13.03 -28.84 15.59
N ARG A 71 13.72 -28.23 16.56
CA ARG A 71 13.79 -28.72 17.95
C ARG A 71 12.73 -28.11 18.86
N MET A 72 12.09 -27.04 18.41
CA MET A 72 11.06 -26.32 19.15
C MET A 72 9.69 -26.85 18.77
N ASN A 73 8.82 -27.11 19.74
CA ASN A 73 7.44 -27.48 19.43
C ASN A 73 6.65 -26.26 18.86
N PRO A 74 5.54 -26.49 18.12
CA PRO A 74 4.80 -25.42 17.46
C PRO A 74 4.34 -24.29 18.39
N ILE A 75 3.87 -24.62 19.60
CA ILE A 75 3.41 -23.61 20.56
C ILE A 75 4.55 -22.69 21.04
N ASN A 76 5.76 -23.21 21.22
CA ASN A 76 6.90 -22.38 21.59
C ASN A 76 7.44 -21.56 20.41
N ARG A 77 7.35 -22.09 19.17
CA ARG A 77 7.61 -21.30 17.96
C ARG A 77 6.67 -20.09 17.89
N TYR A 78 5.37 -20.34 18.11
CA TYR A 78 4.34 -19.30 18.18
C TYR A 78 4.63 -18.24 19.25
N ARG A 79 4.97 -18.65 20.48
CA ARG A 79 5.28 -17.72 21.58
C ARG A 79 6.38 -16.72 21.20
N VAL A 80 7.48 -17.20 20.63
CA VAL A 80 8.60 -16.33 20.21
C VAL A 80 8.19 -15.36 19.10
N VAL A 81 7.48 -15.85 18.09
CA VAL A 81 7.00 -15.03 16.97
C VAL A 81 6.00 -13.98 17.46
N LEU A 82 5.06 -14.37 18.31
CA LEU A 82 4.09 -13.45 18.91
C LEU A 82 4.79 -12.38 19.76
N SER A 83 5.75 -12.76 20.60
CA SER A 83 6.53 -11.80 21.39
C SER A 83 7.26 -10.80 20.50
N THR A 84 7.73 -11.23 19.33
CA THR A 84 8.39 -10.36 18.35
C THR A 84 7.38 -9.41 17.68
N LEU A 85 6.22 -9.90 17.24
CA LEU A 85 5.13 -9.08 16.69
C LEU A 85 4.60 -8.05 17.69
N GLN A 86 4.56 -8.40 18.98
CA GLN A 86 4.15 -7.52 20.06
C GLN A 86 5.23 -6.51 20.49
N GLY A 87 6.43 -6.55 19.90
CA GLY A 87 7.55 -5.69 20.30
C GLY A 87 8.11 -5.99 21.69
N LYS A 88 7.83 -7.18 22.25
CA LYS A 88 8.34 -7.66 23.54
C LYS A 88 9.65 -8.45 23.40
N ALA A 89 10.07 -8.73 22.17
CA ALA A 89 11.34 -9.35 21.81
C ALA A 89 12.05 -8.49 20.74
N LEU A 90 13.22 -8.95 20.25
CA LEU A 90 14.04 -8.22 19.27
C LEU A 90 13.23 -7.85 18.01
N PRO A 91 12.94 -6.57 17.76
CA PRO A 91 12.06 -6.15 16.66
C PRO A 91 12.66 -6.42 15.28
N MET A 92 13.99 -6.54 15.19
CA MET A 92 14.74 -6.86 13.96
C MET A 92 14.29 -8.18 13.32
N GLY A 93 13.66 -9.10 14.08
CA GLY A 93 13.10 -10.32 13.51
C GLY A 93 12.01 -10.06 12.45
N LEU A 94 11.32 -8.92 12.53
CA LEU A 94 10.30 -8.51 11.57
C LEU A 94 10.89 -7.94 10.27
N GLU A 95 12.20 -7.70 10.20
CA GLU A 95 12.85 -7.29 8.94
C GLU A 95 13.17 -8.47 8.00
N GLY A 96 13.12 -9.70 8.52
CA GLY A 96 13.38 -10.92 7.77
C GLY A 96 12.34 -11.19 6.67
N PRO A 97 11.04 -11.30 7.00
CA PRO A 97 9.98 -11.50 6.00
C PRO A 97 9.85 -10.27 5.08
N LYS A 98 9.81 -10.51 3.76
CA LYS A 98 9.62 -9.48 2.73
C LYS A 98 8.54 -9.90 1.75
N TYR A 99 7.75 -8.93 1.31
CA TYR A 99 6.65 -9.13 0.38
C TYR A 99 6.83 -8.20 -0.81
N THR A 100 6.55 -8.70 -2.00
CA THR A 100 6.59 -7.91 -3.23
C THR A 100 5.18 -7.76 -3.78
N PHE A 101 4.79 -6.53 -4.08
CA PHE A 101 3.47 -6.20 -4.60
C PHE A 101 3.59 -5.51 -5.96
N ARG A 102 2.63 -5.78 -6.84
CA ARG A 102 2.30 -4.95 -8.00
C ARG A 102 1.04 -4.16 -7.66
N VAL A 103 1.07 -2.86 -7.92
CA VAL A 103 -0.04 -1.95 -7.71
C VAL A 103 -0.39 -1.28 -9.04
N THR A 104 -1.67 -1.34 -9.40
CA THR A 104 -2.27 -0.62 -10.53
C THR A 104 -3.53 0.08 -10.05
N GLY A 105 -3.96 1.09 -10.81
CA GLY A 105 -5.24 1.75 -10.57
C GLY A 105 -5.18 2.87 -9.54
N LEU A 106 -4.00 3.47 -9.34
CA LEU A 106 -3.79 4.62 -8.47
C LEU A 106 -3.09 5.76 -9.21
N PRO A 107 -3.32 7.03 -8.79
CA PRO A 107 -2.68 8.20 -9.39
C PRO A 107 -1.22 8.35 -8.96
N ARG A 108 -0.46 9.14 -9.72
CA ARG A 108 0.94 9.44 -9.44
C ARG A 108 1.19 10.03 -8.05
N HIS A 109 0.32 10.90 -7.54
CA HIS A 109 0.51 11.47 -6.20
C HIS A 109 0.45 10.41 -5.08
N CYS A 110 -0.32 9.34 -5.23
CA CYS A 110 -0.33 8.23 -4.27
C CYS A 110 1.03 7.51 -4.25
N PHE A 111 1.64 7.28 -5.42
CA PHE A 111 3.01 6.74 -5.49
C PHE A 111 4.02 7.66 -4.81
N ASP A 112 3.93 8.98 -5.00
CA ASP A 112 4.82 9.93 -4.35
C ASP A 112 4.70 9.86 -2.82
N GLN A 113 3.52 9.58 -2.26
CA GLN A 113 3.33 9.30 -0.83
C GLN A 113 3.94 7.95 -0.40
N MET A 114 3.76 6.90 -1.21
CA MET A 114 4.35 5.57 -0.97
C MET A 114 5.88 5.62 -0.95
N ALA A 115 6.49 6.31 -1.91
CA ALA A 115 7.93 6.41 -2.08
C ALA A 115 8.64 7.13 -0.91
N ARG A 116 7.89 7.77 0.01
CA ARG A 116 8.44 8.33 1.25
C ARG A 116 8.86 7.27 2.27
N THR A 117 8.37 6.03 2.12
CA THR A 117 8.79 4.89 2.94
C THR A 117 10.19 4.46 2.53
N ARG A 118 11.20 5.08 3.15
CA ARG A 118 12.62 4.90 2.79
C ARG A 118 13.29 3.69 3.43
N VAL A 119 12.75 3.22 4.55
CA VAL A 119 13.35 2.14 5.35
C VAL A 119 12.55 0.87 5.15
N GLY A 120 13.25 -0.21 4.81
CA GLY A 120 12.65 -1.53 4.64
C GLY A 120 11.78 -1.66 3.39
N ALA A 121 11.86 -0.72 2.44
CA ALA A 121 11.13 -0.78 1.18
C ALA A 121 12.02 -0.48 -0.04
N ALA A 122 11.67 -1.06 -1.19
CA ALA A 122 12.25 -0.79 -2.50
C ALA A 122 11.12 -0.61 -3.52
N PHE A 123 11.29 0.28 -4.49
CA PHE A 123 10.25 0.64 -5.45
C PHE A 123 10.77 0.50 -6.88
N GLY A 124 9.90 0.03 -7.77
CA GLY A 124 10.09 0.06 -9.21
C GLY A 124 8.79 0.53 -9.88
N SER A 125 8.74 1.78 -10.30
CA SER A 125 7.55 2.36 -10.93
C SER A 125 7.69 2.48 -12.45
N ILE A 126 6.56 2.57 -13.15
CA ILE A 126 6.58 2.85 -14.58
C ILE A 126 7.29 4.19 -14.85
N GLY A 127 8.29 4.16 -15.74
CA GLY A 127 9.05 5.35 -16.09
C GLY A 127 8.28 6.23 -17.08
N SER A 128 8.16 7.53 -16.82
CA SER A 128 7.58 8.48 -17.78
C SER A 128 8.57 9.00 -18.82
N ARG A 129 9.86 8.68 -18.66
CA ARG A 129 10.92 9.01 -19.63
C ARG A 129 11.08 7.94 -20.71
N ASP A 130 10.86 6.69 -20.33
CA ASP A 130 11.14 5.53 -21.17
C ASP A 130 9.85 4.87 -21.70
N ASN A 131 8.69 5.52 -21.51
CA ASN A 131 7.40 5.07 -22.03
C ASN A 131 6.57 6.25 -22.52
N CYS A 132 5.86 6.04 -23.63
CA CYS A 132 4.77 6.93 -24.06
C CYS A 132 3.61 6.88 -23.04
N LYS A 133 2.94 8.01 -22.83
CA LYS A 133 1.83 8.15 -21.88
C LYS A 133 0.51 8.62 -22.51
N LEU A 134 0.40 8.54 -23.84
CA LEU A 134 -0.82 8.92 -24.55
C LEU A 134 -2.04 8.07 -24.17
N ASP A 135 -1.83 6.81 -23.81
CA ASP A 135 -2.88 5.88 -23.36
C ASP A 135 -3.18 5.97 -21.86
N THR A 136 -2.50 6.85 -21.11
CA THR A 136 -2.73 6.92 -19.66
C THR A 136 -4.17 7.32 -19.36
N SER A 137 -4.77 6.64 -18.37
CA SER A 137 -6.01 7.09 -17.78
C SER A 137 -5.74 8.12 -16.67
N PHE A 138 -6.77 8.84 -16.25
CA PHE A 138 -6.73 9.76 -15.11
C PHE A 138 -7.60 9.22 -13.98
N ILE A 139 -7.17 9.46 -12.74
CA ILE A 139 -7.82 8.96 -11.54
C ILE A 139 -8.06 10.14 -10.60
N LEU A 140 -9.33 10.50 -10.45
CA LEU A 140 -9.79 11.58 -9.60
C LEU A 140 -10.24 11.04 -8.24
N TYR A 141 -10.32 11.90 -7.24
CA TYR A 141 -10.92 11.54 -5.96
C TYR A 141 -12.42 11.22 -6.12
N SER A 142 -12.96 10.36 -5.26
CA SER A 142 -14.38 9.98 -5.31
C SER A 142 -15.35 11.17 -5.19
N GLN A 143 -14.97 12.24 -4.49
CA GLN A 143 -15.83 13.41 -4.31
C GLN A 143 -16.13 14.15 -5.62
N TYR A 144 -15.28 14.01 -6.65
CA TYR A 144 -15.55 14.59 -7.96
C TYR A 144 -16.78 13.97 -8.64
N ARG A 145 -17.15 12.72 -8.29
CA ARG A 145 -18.34 12.03 -8.83
C ARG A 145 -19.65 12.77 -8.51
N ASN A 146 -19.67 13.55 -7.44
CA ASN A 146 -20.85 14.27 -6.97
C ASN A 146 -20.90 15.72 -7.46
N MET A 147 -19.95 16.13 -8.32
CA MET A 147 -19.97 17.44 -8.96
C MET A 147 -20.93 17.42 -10.15
N ASP A 148 -21.39 18.59 -10.58
CA ASP A 148 -22.29 18.71 -11.73
C ASP A 148 -21.62 18.27 -13.04
N ASP A 149 -22.45 17.86 -14.00
CA ASP A 149 -22.00 17.33 -15.29
C ASP A 149 -21.17 18.35 -16.08
N ASP A 150 -21.52 19.65 -16.03
CA ASP A 150 -20.77 20.71 -16.70
C ASP A 150 -19.32 20.80 -16.18
N PHE A 151 -19.14 20.63 -14.86
CA PHE A 151 -17.82 20.60 -14.26
C PHE A 151 -17.02 19.33 -14.66
N LEU A 152 -17.67 18.17 -14.73
CA LEU A 152 -17.04 16.94 -15.18
C LEU A 152 -16.63 17.01 -16.67
N ASP A 153 -17.47 17.59 -17.51
CA ASP A 153 -17.19 17.84 -18.93
C ASP A 153 -15.99 18.79 -19.09
N ALA A 154 -15.91 19.84 -18.27
CA ALA A 154 -14.76 20.75 -18.26
C ALA A 154 -13.45 20.02 -17.88
N ILE A 155 -13.49 19.09 -16.94
CA ILE A 155 -12.32 18.25 -16.58
C ILE A 155 -11.95 17.33 -17.75
N MET A 156 -12.92 16.66 -18.37
CA MET A 156 -12.68 15.78 -19.52
C MET A 156 -12.02 16.53 -20.67
N HIS A 157 -12.56 17.70 -21.02
CA HIS A 157 -11.99 18.56 -22.05
C HIS A 157 -10.56 19.00 -21.71
N HIS A 158 -10.28 19.34 -20.45
CA HIS A 158 -8.93 19.67 -20.01
C HIS A 158 -7.94 18.51 -20.20
N PHE A 159 -8.36 17.27 -19.92
CA PHE A 159 -7.54 16.09 -20.13
C PHE A 159 -7.28 15.78 -21.61
N GLU A 160 -8.26 16.03 -22.49
CA GLU A 160 -8.07 15.94 -23.93
C GLU A 160 -7.01 16.93 -24.41
N ILE A 161 -7.10 18.19 -23.99
CA ILE A 161 -6.08 19.23 -24.30
C ILE A 161 -4.69 18.78 -23.84
N ILE A 162 -4.56 18.23 -22.62
CA ILE A 162 -3.28 17.73 -22.12
C ILE A 162 -2.72 16.62 -23.02
N LYS A 163 -3.57 15.68 -23.46
CA LYS A 163 -3.14 14.60 -24.34
C LYS A 163 -2.74 15.11 -25.73
N ASP A 164 -3.46 16.08 -26.27
CA ASP A 164 -3.13 16.72 -27.55
C ASP A 164 -1.78 17.43 -27.47
N LEU A 165 -1.52 18.20 -26.41
CA LEU A 165 -0.22 18.84 -26.17
C LEU A 165 0.91 17.80 -26.01
N TYR A 166 0.66 16.72 -25.28
CA TYR A 166 1.62 15.61 -25.18
C TYR A 166 1.89 14.99 -26.56
N PHE A 167 0.85 14.75 -27.36
CA PHE A 167 0.94 14.18 -28.71
C PHE A 167 1.76 15.07 -29.65
N GLN A 168 1.49 16.37 -29.67
CA GLN A 168 2.20 17.35 -30.50
C GLN A 168 3.70 17.32 -30.22
N VAL A 169 4.11 17.35 -28.94
CA VAL A 169 5.54 17.28 -28.58
C VAL A 169 6.18 15.96 -29.03
N VAL A 170 5.50 14.82 -28.81
CA VAL A 170 6.08 13.51 -29.13
C VAL A 170 6.16 13.25 -30.64
N ASN A 171 5.13 13.62 -31.41
CA ASN A 171 5.02 13.23 -32.82
C ASN A 171 5.36 14.36 -33.80
N GLU A 172 4.95 15.59 -33.52
CA GLU A 172 5.13 16.71 -34.45
C GLU A 172 6.50 17.36 -34.27
N GLU A 173 6.89 17.62 -33.02
CA GLU A 173 8.20 18.19 -32.69
C GLU A 173 9.32 17.12 -32.65
N LYS A 174 8.94 15.83 -32.64
CA LYS A 174 9.84 14.67 -32.50
C LYS A 174 10.71 14.74 -31.24
N GLU A 175 10.17 15.38 -30.20
CA GLU A 175 10.85 15.56 -28.92
C GLU A 175 10.72 14.31 -28.04
N SER A 176 11.54 14.24 -26.99
CA SER A 176 11.54 13.07 -26.12
C SER A 176 10.34 13.03 -25.18
N TRP A 177 9.92 11.82 -24.80
CA TRP A 177 8.93 11.58 -23.73
C TRP A 177 9.29 12.28 -22.40
N GLN A 178 10.58 12.60 -22.17
CA GLN A 178 11.03 13.35 -21.00
C GLN A 178 10.49 14.78 -20.93
N ILE A 179 10.31 15.42 -22.08
CA ILE A 179 9.79 16.78 -22.19
C ILE A 179 8.26 16.71 -22.15
N ALA A 180 7.65 15.92 -23.03
CA ALA A 180 6.19 15.80 -23.14
C ALA A 180 5.48 15.52 -21.81
N ARG A 181 6.09 14.71 -20.93
CA ARG A 181 5.54 14.39 -19.60
C ARG A 181 5.36 15.59 -18.67
N SER A 182 5.91 16.77 -18.96
CA SER A 182 5.70 17.97 -18.13
C SER A 182 4.25 18.43 -18.11
N PHE A 183 3.45 18.04 -19.10
CA PHE A 183 2.01 18.32 -19.14
C PHE A 183 1.17 17.32 -18.33
N LEU A 184 1.73 16.17 -17.93
CA LEU A 184 0.95 15.15 -17.24
C LEU A 184 0.59 15.61 -15.81
N PRO A 185 -0.71 15.65 -15.45
CA PRO A 185 -1.17 16.07 -14.14
C PRO A 185 -0.95 14.96 -13.11
N MET A 186 -0.84 15.31 -11.82
CA MET A 186 -0.59 14.34 -10.74
C MET A 186 -1.63 13.20 -10.63
N CYS A 187 -2.82 13.37 -11.19
CA CYS A 187 -3.89 12.38 -11.23
C CYS A 187 -3.74 11.33 -12.33
N TYR A 188 -2.70 11.36 -13.18
CA TYR A 188 -2.51 10.30 -14.18
C TYR A 188 -2.23 8.94 -13.51
N HIS A 189 -2.76 7.86 -14.09
CA HIS A 189 -2.57 6.48 -13.62
C HIS A 189 -1.10 6.07 -13.63
N HIS A 190 -0.59 5.64 -12.47
CA HIS A 190 0.83 5.36 -12.29
C HIS A 190 1.05 3.99 -11.63
N PRO A 191 1.14 2.91 -12.43
CA PRO A 191 1.53 1.59 -11.95
C PRO A 191 2.91 1.52 -11.31
N PHE A 192 3.05 0.74 -10.24
CA PHE A 192 4.35 0.49 -9.61
C PHE A 192 4.40 -0.87 -8.93
N HIS A 193 5.63 -1.35 -8.75
CA HIS A 193 5.95 -2.46 -7.86
C HIS A 193 6.62 -1.90 -6.61
N PHE A 194 6.40 -2.55 -5.48
CA PHE A 194 7.21 -2.31 -4.29
C PHE A 194 7.49 -3.61 -3.55
N ASN A 195 8.70 -3.72 -3.01
CA ASN A 195 9.08 -4.76 -2.06
C ASN A 195 9.18 -4.12 -0.67
N GLN A 196 8.63 -4.75 0.35
CA GLN A 196 8.67 -4.22 1.72
C GLN A 196 8.81 -5.32 2.76
N ASN A 197 9.66 -5.07 3.77
CA ASN A 197 9.78 -5.97 4.92
C ASN A 197 8.58 -5.82 5.89
N LEU A 198 8.31 -6.86 6.66
CA LEU A 198 7.13 -6.90 7.52
C LEU A 198 7.12 -5.80 8.59
N LEU A 199 8.29 -5.46 9.15
CA LEU A 199 8.42 -4.37 10.12
C LEU A 199 7.92 -3.04 9.54
N SER A 200 8.44 -2.68 8.36
CA SER A 200 8.09 -1.44 7.66
C SER A 200 6.62 -1.45 7.27
N LEU A 201 6.11 -2.58 6.79
CA LEU A 201 4.70 -2.73 6.40
C LEU A 201 3.76 -2.51 7.60
N ILE A 202 4.01 -3.16 8.74
CA ILE A 202 3.24 -2.95 9.99
C ILE A 202 3.29 -1.47 10.43
N MET A 203 4.49 -0.87 10.41
CA MET A 203 4.68 0.51 10.82
C MET A 203 3.97 1.50 9.89
N GLN A 204 3.95 1.22 8.57
CA GLN A 204 3.24 2.03 7.61
C GLN A 204 1.72 1.87 7.76
N SER A 205 1.23 0.64 7.93
CA SER A 205 -0.20 0.34 8.18
C SER A 205 -0.76 1.10 9.38
N LYS A 206 0.01 1.26 10.46
CA LYS A 206 -0.40 2.06 11.63
C LYS A 206 -0.86 3.47 11.28
N ARG A 207 -0.23 4.10 10.29
CA ARG A 207 -0.59 5.44 9.82
C ARG A 207 -1.56 5.39 8.65
N ARG A 208 -1.22 4.61 7.62
CA ARG A 208 -1.91 4.65 6.33
C ARG A 208 -3.28 3.97 6.32
N LEU A 209 -3.61 3.16 7.32
CA LEU A 209 -4.97 2.65 7.51
C LEU A 209 -5.90 3.63 8.26
N CYS A 210 -5.38 4.77 8.73
CA CYS A 210 -6.19 5.78 9.40
C CYS A 210 -6.94 6.60 8.34
N PHE A 211 -8.26 6.70 8.47
CA PHE A 211 -9.11 7.44 7.53
C PHE A 211 -8.84 8.95 7.42
N ALA A 212 -8.06 9.52 8.31
CA ALA A 212 -7.58 10.89 8.16
C ALA A 212 -6.55 11.07 7.02
N GLU A 213 -5.98 9.97 6.53
CA GLU A 213 -5.09 9.96 5.37
C GLU A 213 -5.89 10.07 4.06
N GLU A 214 -5.16 10.36 2.98
CA GLU A 214 -5.69 10.46 1.62
C GLU A 214 -6.37 9.15 1.16
N GLU A 215 -7.49 9.27 0.45
CA GLU A 215 -8.30 8.15 -0.06
C GLU A 215 -7.46 7.03 -0.69
N PHE A 216 -6.59 7.37 -1.64
CA PHE A 216 -5.81 6.40 -2.40
C PHE A 216 -4.80 5.62 -1.55
N ILE A 217 -4.07 6.30 -0.66
CA ILE A 217 -3.09 5.64 0.20
C ILE A 217 -3.80 4.79 1.26
N CYS A 218 -4.97 5.24 1.73
CA CYS A 218 -5.80 4.52 2.68
C CYS A 218 -6.35 3.24 2.05
N GLY A 219 -6.99 3.36 0.89
CA GLY A 219 -7.52 2.23 0.12
C GLY A 219 -6.45 1.19 -0.21
N LEU A 220 -5.27 1.64 -0.66
CA LEU A 220 -4.13 0.75 -0.92
C LEU A 220 -3.76 -0.11 0.30
N HIS A 221 -3.67 0.48 1.50
CA HIS A 221 -3.25 -0.27 2.68
C HIS A 221 -4.35 -1.19 3.21
N TRP A 222 -5.62 -0.78 3.11
CA TRP A 222 -6.74 -1.66 3.43
C TRP A 222 -6.78 -2.86 2.49
N TYR A 223 -6.55 -2.64 1.20
CA TYR A 223 -6.45 -3.71 0.20
C TYR A 223 -5.31 -4.66 0.54
N ILE A 224 -4.10 -4.15 0.80
CA ILE A 224 -2.95 -4.98 1.20
C ILE A 224 -3.28 -5.79 2.45
N LYS A 225 -3.85 -5.17 3.50
CA LYS A 225 -4.26 -5.90 4.72
C LYS A 225 -5.24 -7.02 4.39
N ASN A 226 -6.26 -6.74 3.57
CA ASN A 226 -7.24 -7.74 3.15
C ASN A 226 -6.56 -8.90 2.39
N MET A 227 -5.54 -8.63 1.58
CA MET A 227 -4.75 -9.70 0.93
C MET A 227 -4.13 -10.67 1.94
N PHE A 228 -3.63 -10.20 3.08
CA PHE A 228 -3.12 -11.10 4.14
C PHE A 228 -4.24 -11.92 4.76
N VAL A 229 -5.43 -11.32 4.98
CA VAL A 229 -6.59 -12.03 5.52
C VAL A 229 -7.06 -13.13 4.58
N VAL A 230 -7.31 -12.82 3.30
CA VAL A 230 -7.79 -13.81 2.32
C VAL A 230 -6.76 -14.91 2.03
N ARG A 231 -5.47 -14.61 2.18
CA ARG A 231 -4.39 -15.60 2.09
C ARG A 231 -4.27 -16.47 3.34
N GLY A 232 -5.04 -16.24 4.40
CA GLY A 232 -4.97 -17.02 5.64
C GLY A 232 -3.82 -16.65 6.57
N MET A 233 -3.16 -15.51 6.34
CA MET A 233 -2.09 -14.95 7.19
C MET A 233 -2.69 -13.97 8.23
N ARG A 234 -3.71 -14.44 8.95
CA ARG A 234 -4.53 -13.60 9.82
C ARG A 234 -3.75 -13.04 11.00
N LEU A 235 -2.84 -13.82 11.58
CA LEU A 235 -1.99 -13.36 12.67
C LEU A 235 -1.23 -12.09 12.27
N ILE A 236 -0.56 -12.08 11.11
CA ILE A 236 0.12 -10.87 10.60
C ILE A 236 -0.87 -9.74 10.32
N ALA A 237 -1.99 -10.05 9.66
CA ALA A 237 -3.00 -9.04 9.31
C ALA A 237 -3.55 -8.30 10.54
N ASP A 238 -3.71 -8.98 11.69
CA ASP A 238 -4.18 -8.37 12.94
C ASP A 238 -3.17 -7.36 13.53
N PHE A 239 -1.87 -7.52 13.26
CA PHE A 239 -0.85 -6.53 13.63
C PHE A 239 -0.76 -5.36 12.62
N MET A 240 -1.22 -5.54 11.39
CA MET A 240 -1.40 -4.47 10.40
C MET A 240 -2.70 -3.69 10.68
N ARG A 241 -2.76 -2.98 11.81
CA ARG A 241 -3.96 -2.22 12.22
C ARG A 241 -3.65 -0.73 12.41
N PRO A 242 -4.64 0.16 12.21
CA PRO A 242 -4.52 1.58 12.53
C PRO A 242 -3.98 1.81 13.95
N ALA A 243 -3.14 2.82 14.11
CA ALA A 243 -2.59 3.17 15.42
C ALA A 243 -3.69 3.59 16.41
N CYS A 244 -4.74 4.24 15.92
CA CYS A 244 -5.89 4.64 16.72
C CYS A 244 -6.62 3.44 17.36
N ASP A 245 -6.65 2.28 16.71
CA ASP A 245 -7.27 1.06 17.25
C ASP A 245 -6.45 0.46 18.40
N SER A 246 -5.12 0.56 18.28
CA SER A 246 -4.24 0.14 19.37
C SER A 246 -4.36 1.07 20.58
N ALA A 247 -4.51 2.38 20.33
CA ALA A 247 -4.66 3.39 21.37
C ALA A 247 -6.10 3.51 21.91
N LYS A 248 -7.07 2.88 21.23
CA LYS A 248 -8.52 3.00 21.48
C LYS A 248 -9.01 4.46 21.53
N ARG A 249 -8.40 5.32 20.70
CA ARG A 249 -8.71 6.75 20.58
C ARG A 249 -8.22 7.30 19.24
N CYS A 250 -8.84 8.36 18.73
CA CYS A 250 -8.31 9.09 17.57
C CYS A 250 -6.96 9.75 17.95
N LEU A 251 -5.92 9.53 17.14
CA LEU A 251 -4.59 10.08 17.36
C LEU A 251 -4.32 11.40 16.62
N ASN A 252 -5.12 11.76 15.62
CA ASN A 252 -4.86 12.98 14.83
C ASN A 252 -5.52 14.23 15.41
N SER A 253 -6.42 14.07 16.38
CA SER A 253 -7.26 15.15 16.86
C SER A 253 -7.06 15.51 18.34
N LYS A 254 -6.25 14.76 19.10
CA LYS A 254 -5.81 15.11 20.48
C LYS A 254 -4.73 14.18 21.04
N GLY A 255 -3.74 14.73 21.77
CA GLY A 255 -3.18 14.09 22.97
C GLY A 255 -1.73 13.63 22.93
N ASP A 256 -0.89 14.27 22.11
CA ASP A 256 0.58 14.13 22.13
C ASP A 256 1.33 15.30 21.44
N GLY A 257 0.67 16.44 21.21
CA GLY A 257 1.20 17.54 20.40
C GLY A 257 0.92 17.40 18.90
N SER A 258 0.40 16.25 18.44
CA SER A 258 -0.13 16.09 17.09
C SER A 258 -1.23 17.09 16.79
N GLU A 259 -2.04 17.51 17.75
CA GLU A 259 -3.05 18.56 17.53
C GLU A 259 -2.45 19.89 17.07
N LEU A 260 -1.18 20.18 17.39
CA LEU A 260 -0.49 21.40 16.95
C LEU A 260 -0.10 21.36 15.46
N PHE A 261 -0.11 20.17 14.85
CA PHE A 261 0.26 19.96 13.43
C PHE A 261 -0.83 19.20 12.63
N GLY A 262 -1.81 18.62 13.32
CA GLY A 262 -2.80 17.64 12.84
C GLY A 262 -4.23 18.18 12.81
N GLN A 263 -4.47 19.37 13.40
CA GLN A 263 -5.69 20.17 13.19
C GLN A 263 -5.88 20.66 11.73
N LEU A 264 -5.01 20.22 10.81
CA LEU A 264 -5.24 20.37 9.37
C LEU A 264 -6.20 19.30 8.82
N PHE A 265 -6.39 18.17 9.51
CA PHE A 265 -7.13 17.01 9.01
C PHE A 265 -8.29 16.64 9.94
N ALA A 266 -9.42 16.21 9.37
CA ALA A 266 -10.53 15.70 10.16
C ALA A 266 -10.13 14.44 10.95
N GLY A 267 -10.80 14.20 12.09
CA GLY A 267 -10.60 12.98 12.85
C GLY A 267 -10.92 11.73 12.02
N CYS A 268 -10.27 10.60 12.32
CA CYS A 268 -10.45 9.36 11.56
C CYS A 268 -11.83 8.69 11.70
N ARG A 269 -12.74 9.24 12.52
CA ARG A 269 -14.10 8.77 12.84
C ARG A 269 -14.26 7.32 13.34
N ARG A 270 -13.21 6.49 13.33
CA ARG A 270 -13.20 5.11 13.87
C ARG A 270 -13.54 4.99 15.35
N TRP A 271 -13.19 6.00 16.15
CA TRP A 271 -13.46 5.99 17.59
C TRP A 271 -14.31 7.20 17.95
N ILE A 272 -15.58 6.93 18.29
CA ILE A 272 -16.53 7.94 18.76
C ILE A 272 -16.03 8.50 20.09
N ARG A 273 -15.88 9.83 20.17
CA ARG A 273 -15.53 10.51 21.42
C ARG A 273 -16.71 10.47 22.39
N LYS A 274 -16.50 10.10 23.65
CA LYS A 274 -17.50 10.37 24.71
C LYS A 274 -17.51 11.87 25.01
N GLY A 275 -18.67 12.51 24.83
CA GLY A 275 -18.93 13.88 25.28
C GLY A 275 -18.47 15.01 24.36
N ASP A 276 -18.29 14.75 23.05
CA ASP A 276 -17.72 15.73 22.12
C ASP A 276 -18.66 15.97 20.93
N GLU A 277 -19.79 16.64 21.20
CA GLU A 277 -20.75 17.09 20.19
C GLU A 277 -20.20 18.28 19.37
N ASN A 278 -19.05 18.83 19.77
CA ASN A 278 -18.48 20.05 19.18
C ASN A 278 -16.95 20.06 19.21
N ARG A 279 -16.36 19.70 18.05
CA ARG A 279 -15.09 20.20 17.43
C ARG A 279 -14.13 19.10 16.97
N ASP A 280 -14.39 18.59 15.76
CA ASP A 280 -13.35 18.39 14.75
C ASP A 280 -12.88 19.78 14.29
N TYR A 281 -12.03 20.46 15.06
CA TYR A 281 -11.36 21.64 14.49
C TYR A 281 -10.38 21.15 13.42
N CYS A 282 -10.82 21.26 12.17
CA CYS A 282 -10.02 21.05 10.98
C CYS A 282 -10.23 22.25 10.04
N GLU A 283 -9.14 22.94 9.69
CA GLU A 283 -9.23 24.14 8.83
C GLU A 283 -9.11 23.82 7.34
N PHE A 284 -8.49 22.68 6.98
CA PHE A 284 -8.04 22.44 5.60
C PHE A 284 -8.66 21.18 4.97
N ASN A 285 -8.37 19.99 5.51
CA ASN A 285 -8.78 18.73 4.89
C ASN A 285 -10.02 18.13 5.57
N LYS A 286 -11.17 18.45 4.99
CA LYS A 286 -12.47 17.79 5.27
C LYS A 286 -12.70 16.56 4.38
N SER A 287 -11.89 16.37 3.34
CA SER A 287 -11.94 15.27 2.37
C SER A 287 -11.13 14.05 2.84
N CYS A 288 -11.13 13.78 4.13
CA CYS A 288 -10.61 12.54 4.68
C CYS A 288 -11.39 11.36 4.10
N SER A 289 -10.73 10.20 4.02
CA SER A 289 -11.33 8.97 3.55
C SER A 289 -12.60 8.66 4.35
N ASP A 290 -13.68 8.32 3.68
CA ASP A 290 -14.91 7.84 4.31
C ASP A 290 -14.93 6.31 4.30
N ILE A 291 -15.39 5.69 5.39
CA ILE A 291 -15.35 4.22 5.53
C ILE A 291 -16.28 3.59 4.49
N ASP A 292 -17.54 4.02 4.48
CA ASP A 292 -18.58 3.48 3.61
C ASP A 292 -18.19 3.65 2.14
N SER A 293 -17.66 4.82 1.79
CA SER A 293 -17.17 5.06 0.43
C SER A 293 -15.98 4.17 0.06
N LEU A 294 -15.02 3.96 0.96
CA LEU A 294 -13.89 3.06 0.67
C LEU A 294 -14.33 1.59 0.57
N GLU A 295 -15.26 1.13 1.41
CA GLU A 295 -15.78 -0.24 1.33
C GLU A 295 -16.47 -0.51 -0.01
N ASP A 296 -17.28 0.43 -0.50
CA ASP A 296 -17.92 0.36 -1.81
C ASP A 296 -16.87 0.29 -2.95
N GLN A 297 -15.86 1.17 -2.91
CA GLN A 297 -14.79 1.19 -3.91
C GLN A 297 -13.92 -0.06 -3.91
N LEU A 298 -13.65 -0.64 -2.73
CA LEU A 298 -12.75 -1.79 -2.57
C LEU A 298 -13.47 -3.15 -2.70
N GLY A 299 -14.80 -3.16 -2.55
CA GLY A 299 -15.62 -4.38 -2.61
C GLY A 299 -15.47 -5.31 -1.41
N PHE A 300 -15.05 -4.79 -0.24
CA PHE A 300 -14.99 -5.55 1.00
C PHE A 300 -15.19 -4.66 2.23
N GLU A 301 -15.74 -5.25 3.29
CA GLU A 301 -15.92 -4.59 4.59
C GLU A 301 -14.57 -4.34 5.28
N ILE A 302 -14.37 -3.11 5.73
CA ILE A 302 -13.23 -2.68 6.53
C ILE A 302 -13.49 -3.05 7.99
N PRO A 303 -12.60 -3.82 8.63
CA PRO A 303 -12.71 -4.19 10.03
C PRO A 303 -13.03 -3.05 11.01
N GLU A 304 -14.08 -3.26 11.81
CA GLU A 304 -14.39 -2.44 12.98
C GLU A 304 -13.23 -2.40 14.01
N PRO A 305 -13.14 -1.37 14.87
CA PRO A 305 -12.03 -1.23 15.80
C PRO A 305 -11.83 -2.39 16.79
N ASN A 306 -12.90 -3.13 17.11
CA ASN A 306 -12.87 -4.29 18.02
C ASN A 306 -12.64 -5.63 17.32
N TYR A 307 -12.41 -5.63 16.01
CA TYR A 307 -12.25 -6.85 15.20
C TYR A 307 -10.97 -7.64 15.49
N TYR A 308 -9.92 -6.98 15.97
CA TYR A 308 -8.59 -7.59 16.07
C TYR A 308 -8.48 -8.55 17.26
N ILE A 309 -7.94 -9.73 16.99
CA ILE A 309 -7.69 -10.72 18.04
C ILE A 309 -6.51 -10.27 18.89
N ASN A 310 -6.72 -10.19 20.21
CA ASN A 310 -5.67 -9.88 21.18
C ASN A 310 -4.95 -11.17 21.63
N TYR A 311 -4.13 -11.71 20.74
CA TYR A 311 -3.37 -12.94 20.98
C TYR A 311 -2.51 -12.88 22.25
N GLN A 312 -2.56 -13.94 23.04
CA GLN A 312 -1.71 -14.19 24.21
C GLN A 312 -0.70 -15.30 23.91
N PRO A 313 0.46 -15.36 24.60
CA PRO A 313 1.47 -16.39 24.41
C PRO A 313 1.06 -17.75 25.05
N ASP A 314 -0.19 -18.17 24.85
CA ASP A 314 -0.79 -19.39 25.42
C ASP A 314 -1.41 -20.29 24.35
N GLU A 315 -1.78 -21.51 24.77
CA GLU A 315 -2.42 -22.48 23.89
C GLU A 315 -3.81 -22.05 23.41
N GLY A 316 -4.52 -21.27 24.22
CA GLY A 316 -5.86 -20.79 23.87
C GLY A 316 -5.81 -19.92 22.62
N SER A 317 -4.90 -18.94 22.61
CA SER A 317 -4.69 -18.04 21.48
C SER A 317 -4.07 -18.75 20.28
N TYR A 318 -3.19 -19.73 20.50
CA TYR A 318 -2.66 -20.57 19.42
C TYR A 318 -3.78 -21.34 18.68
N ARG A 319 -4.82 -21.78 19.39
CA ARG A 319 -5.97 -22.47 18.78
C ARG A 319 -6.87 -21.54 17.95
N LEU A 320 -6.77 -20.21 18.14
CA LEU A 320 -7.49 -19.22 17.34
C LEU A 320 -6.83 -18.94 15.99
N LEU A 321 -5.60 -19.44 15.75
CA LEU A 321 -4.91 -19.24 14.48
C LEU A 321 -5.67 -19.90 13.32
N GLY A 322 -5.67 -19.23 12.17
CA GLY A 322 -6.15 -19.80 10.92
C GLY A 322 -5.32 -21.03 10.51
N SER A 323 -5.88 -21.87 9.64
CA SER A 323 -5.25 -23.12 9.20
C SER A 323 -3.85 -22.90 8.61
N ARG A 324 -3.68 -21.86 7.77
CA ARG A 324 -2.39 -21.54 7.16
C ARG A 324 -1.37 -21.03 8.17
N ASP A 325 -1.78 -20.14 9.08
CA ASP A 325 -0.90 -19.67 10.15
C ASP A 325 -0.41 -20.82 11.03
N LYS A 326 -1.34 -21.70 11.41
CA LYS A 326 -1.04 -22.89 12.22
C LYS A 326 -0.12 -23.86 11.48
N TYR A 327 -0.38 -24.11 10.19
CA TYR A 327 0.50 -24.91 9.32
C TYR A 327 1.94 -24.39 9.35
N TYR A 328 2.15 -23.07 9.25
CA TYR A 328 3.49 -22.49 9.31
C TYR A 328 4.23 -22.72 10.63
N PHE A 329 3.53 -22.88 11.75
CA PHE A 329 4.18 -23.24 13.01
C PHE A 329 4.44 -24.74 13.15
N GLU A 330 3.69 -25.58 12.44
CA GLU A 330 3.76 -27.03 12.48
C GLU A 330 4.74 -27.63 11.46
N GLU A 331 5.04 -26.90 10.38
CA GLU A 331 6.05 -27.24 9.39
C GLU A 331 7.49 -27.17 9.98
N ASP A 332 8.35 -28.15 9.68
CA ASP A 332 9.73 -28.24 10.17
C ASP A 332 10.79 -27.49 9.34
#